data_AF-A0A101VDE8-F1
#
_entry.id   AF-A0A101VDE8-F1
#
_cell.length_a   1.000
_cell.length_b   1.000
_cell.length_c   1.000
_cell.angle_alpha   90.00
_cell.angle_beta   90.00
_cell.angle_gamma   90.00
#
_symmetry.space_group_name_H-M   'P 1'
#
loop_
_entity.id
_entity.type
_entity.pdbx_description
1 polymer ?
#
loop_
_entity_poly.entity_id
_entity_poly.type
_entity_poly.pdbx_seq_one_letter_code
_entity_poly.pdbx_strand_id
1 'polypeptide(L)'
;MFSLSSALAMAAIRAVYGIVNFTAAYFIYRYGTAEAGLRINAIVGSIGPIFFTTVTIIGLTGAASSLQVHKIIMIIIGMVLIILGTR
;
A
#
# COMPACT_ATOMS: atom_id res chain seq x y z
N MET A 1 10.01 0.48 -21.97
CA MET A 1 8.68 0.11 -22.50
C MET A 1 8.04 -0.77 -21.45
N PHE A 2 6.95 -0.32 -20.81
CA PHE A 2 6.26 -1.11 -19.79
C PHE A 2 5.85 -2.46 -20.40
N SER A 3 6.25 -3.56 -19.79
CA SER A 3 5.69 -4.86 -20.17
C SER A 3 4.24 -4.90 -19.71
N LEU A 4 3.33 -5.39 -20.57
CA LEU A 4 1.92 -5.62 -20.23
C LEU A 4 1.79 -6.44 -18.93
N SER A 5 2.73 -7.37 -18.72
CA SER A 5 2.82 -8.19 -17.51
C SER A 5 3.05 -7.36 -16.24
N SER A 6 3.87 -6.31 -16.30
CA SER A 6 4.15 -5.43 -15.15
C SER A 6 2.93 -4.61 -14.75
N ALA A 7 2.19 -4.09 -15.73
CA ALA A 7 0.95 -3.35 -15.49
C ALA A 7 -0.13 -4.24 -14.88
N LEU A 8 -0.28 -5.48 -15.38
CA LEU A 8 -1.20 -6.47 -14.81
C LEU A 8 -0.82 -6.84 -13.37
N ALA A 9 0.48 -7.02 -13.09
CA ALA A 9 0.95 -7.29 -11.73
C ALA A 9 0.62 -6.13 -10.77
N MET A 10 0.85 -4.88 -11.19
CA MET A 10 0.49 -3.70 -10.39
C MET A 10 -1.02 -3.65 -10.10
N ALA A 11 -1.85 -3.86 -11.13
CA ALA A 11 -3.30 -3.85 -11.00
C ALA A 11 -3.77 -4.98 -10.07
N ALA A 12 -3.24 -6.19 -10.22
CA ALA A 12 -3.58 -7.34 -9.37
C ALA A 12 -3.24 -7.08 -7.90
N ILE A 13 -2.03 -6.56 -7.61
CA ILE A 13 -1.63 -6.25 -6.23
C ILE A 13 -2.55 -5.18 -5.62
N ARG A 14 -3.01 -4.19 -6.40
CA ARG A 14 -3.99 -3.21 -5.91
C ARG A 14 -5.38 -3.78 -5.72
N ALA A 15 -5.82 -4.68 -6.59
CA ALA A 15 -7.09 -5.39 -6.39
C ALA A 15 -7.07 -6.19 -5.08
N VAL A 16 -5.98 -6.91 -4.79
CA VAL A 16 -5.80 -7.65 -3.54
C VAL A 16 -5.85 -6.71 -2.33
N TYR A 17 -5.11 -5.60 -2.35
CA TYR A 17 -5.17 -4.63 -1.25
C TYR A 17 -6.55 -4.00 -1.11
N GLY A 18 -7.24 -3.72 -2.23
CA GLY A 18 -8.62 -3.23 -2.23
C GLY A 18 -9.57 -4.20 -1.53
N ILE A 19 -9.45 -5.51 -1.78
CA ILE A 19 -10.24 -6.54 -1.09
C ILE A 19 -9.97 -6.51 0.42
N VAL A 20 -8.71 -6.41 0.84
CA VAL A 20 -8.35 -6.27 2.27
C VAL A 20 -9.03 -5.05 2.90
N ASN A 21 -9.07 -3.91 2.20
CA ASN A 21 -9.75 -2.71 2.69
C ASN A 21 -11.27 -2.88 2.76
N PHE A 22 -11.90 -3.54 1.78
CA PHE A 22 -13.32 -3.84 1.84
C PHE A 22 -13.66 -4.80 2.98
N THR A 23 -12.83 -5.83 3.22
CA THR A 23 -12.99 -6.73 4.37
C THR A 23 -12.85 -5.98 5.69
N ALA A 24 -11.88 -5.08 5.79
CA ALA A 24 -11.71 -4.23 6.95
C ALA A 24 -12.93 -3.32 7.19
N ALA A 25 -13.41 -2.64 6.14
CA ALA A 25 -14.60 -1.80 6.21
C ALA A 25 -15.83 -2.60 6.67
N TYR A 26 -15.99 -3.83 6.17
CA TYR A 26 -17.05 -4.73 6.62
C TYR A 26 -16.95 -5.04 8.12
N PHE A 27 -15.76 -5.35 8.63
CA PHE A 27 -15.57 -5.60 10.07
C PHE A 27 -15.81 -4.34 10.91
N ILE A 28 -15.34 -3.17 10.47
CA ILE A 28 -15.60 -1.89 11.15
C ILE A 28 -17.11 -1.64 11.25
N TYR A 29 -17.84 -1.84 10.14
CA TYR A 29 -19.30 -1.74 10.13
C TYR A 29 -19.96 -2.77 11.06
N ARG A 30 -19.48 -4.02 11.04
CA ARG A 30 -20.04 -5.12 11.84
C ARG A 30 -19.85 -4.94 13.35
N TYR A 31 -18.72 -4.38 13.78
CA TYR A 31 -18.42 -4.14 15.20
C TYR A 31 -18.97 -2.80 15.68
N GLY A 32 -19.04 -1.78 14.83
CA GLY A 32 -19.73 -0.52 15.11
C GLY A 32 -19.12 0.33 16.23
N THR A 33 -17.91 0.01 16.72
CA THR A 33 -17.23 0.77 17.77
C THR A 33 -15.97 1.45 17.23
N ALA A 34 -15.67 2.64 17.77
CA ALA A 34 -14.45 3.37 17.43
C ALA A 34 -13.19 2.57 17.78
N GLU A 35 -13.19 1.84 18.89
CA GLU A 35 -12.06 1.01 19.31
C GLU A 35 -11.77 -0.13 18.32
N ALA A 36 -12.80 -0.85 17.86
CA ALA A 36 -12.63 -1.87 16.83
C ALA A 36 -12.13 -1.25 15.52
N GLY A 37 -12.65 -0.07 15.16
CA GLY A 37 -12.19 0.71 14.00
C GLY A 37 -10.70 1.06 14.05
N LEU A 38 -10.23 1.57 15.19
CA LEU A 38 -8.83 1.90 15.43
C LEU A 38 -7.92 0.67 15.33
N ARG A 39 -8.31 -0.45 15.95
CA ARG A 39 -7.53 -1.70 15.89
C ARG A 39 -7.43 -2.24 14.47
N ILE A 40 -8.54 -2.25 13.73
CA ILE A 40 -8.57 -2.72 12.33
C ILE A 40 -7.73 -1.79 11.43
N ASN A 41 -7.89 -0.47 11.58
CA ASN A 41 -7.10 0.50 10.81
C ASN A 41 -5.61 0.42 11.14
N ALA A 42 -5.22 0.13 12.39
CA ALA A 42 -3.82 -0.09 12.74
C ALA A 42 -3.23 -1.30 11.99
N ILE A 43 -3.98 -2.40 11.88
CA ILE A 43 -3.56 -3.61 11.16
C ILE A 43 -3.45 -3.31 9.65
N VAL A 44 -4.52 -2.80 9.04
CA VAL A 44 -4.55 -2.53 7.59
C VAL A 44 -3.54 -1.44 7.21
N GLY A 45 -3.45 -0.38 8.02
CA GLY A 45 -2.51 0.71 7.86
C GLY A 45 -1.06 0.28 7.99
N SER A 46 -0.75 -0.75 8.78
CA SER A 46 0.59 -1.33 8.85
C SER A 46 0.96 -2.12 7.60
N ILE A 47 -0.03 -2.75 6.95
CA ILE A 47 0.17 -3.58 5.75
C ILE A 47 0.19 -2.71 4.48
N GLY A 48 -0.52 -1.57 4.48
CA GLY A 48 -0.61 -0.66 3.34
C GLY A 48 0.72 -0.21 2.74
N PRO A 49 1.72 0.19 3.53
CA PRO A 49 3.04 0.56 3.02
C PRO A 49 3.75 -0.57 2.25
N ILE A 50 3.54 -1.83 2.62
CA ILE A 50 4.14 -2.98 1.92
C ILE A 50 3.53 -3.12 0.52
N PHE A 51 2.20 -3.07 0.41
CA PHE A 51 1.51 -3.11 -0.89
C PHE A 51 1.85 -1.90 -1.76
N PHE A 52 1.89 -0.71 -1.16
CA PHE A 52 2.23 0.52 -1.88
C PHE A 52 3.66 0.50 -2.40
N THR A 53 4.63 0.14 -1.56
CA THR A 53 6.05 0.07 -1.92
C THR A 53 6.28 -0.97 -3.01
N THR A 54 5.66 -2.14 -2.90
CA THR A 54 5.78 -3.22 -3.92
C THR A 54 5.28 -2.77 -5.29
N VAL A 55 4.08 -2.19 -5.36
CA VAL A 55 3.54 -1.66 -6.63
C VAL A 55 4.40 -0.52 -7.18
N THR A 56 4.92 0.33 -6.30
CA THR A 56 5.79 1.44 -6.70
C THR A 56 7.12 0.95 -7.25
N ILE A 57 7.72 -0.09 -6.65
CA ILE A 57 8.94 -0.73 -7.17
C ILE A 57 8.68 -1.33 -8.55
N ILE A 58 7.62 -2.13 -8.71
CA ILE A 58 7.25 -2.72 -10.01
C ILE A 58 7.07 -1.61 -11.05
N GLY A 59 6.39 -0.52 -10.66
CA GLY A 59 6.16 0.63 -11.52
C GLY A 59 7.45 1.35 -11.91
N LEU A 60 8.37 1.57 -10.96
CA LEU A 60 9.68 2.17 -11.23
C LEU A 60 10.50 1.27 -12.15
N THR A 61 10.54 -0.05 -11.93
CA THR A 61 11.29 -0.97 -12.79
C THR A 61 10.73 -1.03 -14.22
N GLY A 62 9.42 -0.82 -14.40
CA GLY A 62 8.80 -0.74 -15.73
C GLY A 62 8.99 0.61 -16.44
N ALA A 63 9.15 1.69 -15.68
CA ALA A 63 9.32 3.05 -16.18
C ALA A 63 10.79 3.43 -16.44
N ALA A 64 11.75 2.78 -15.75
CA ALA A 64 13.10 3.30 -15.63
C ALA A 64 14.09 2.64 -16.60
N SER A 65 14.66 3.47 -17.48
CA SER A 65 16.01 3.31 -18.01
C SER A 65 17.11 3.69 -17.00
N SER A 66 16.76 4.24 -15.83
CA SER A 66 17.64 4.34 -14.65
C SER A 66 16.81 4.60 -13.38
N LEU A 67 16.90 3.72 -12.38
CA LEU A 67 16.24 3.93 -11.09
C LEU A 67 17.02 5.02 -10.33
N GLN A 68 16.44 6.21 -10.21
CA GLN A 68 17.03 7.31 -9.45
C GLN A 68 16.83 7.06 -7.94
N VAL A 69 17.92 6.73 -7.23
CA VAL A 69 17.94 6.34 -5.81
C VAL A 69 17.19 7.34 -4.89
N HIS A 70 17.21 8.64 -5.21
CA HIS A 70 16.51 9.65 -4.43
C HIS A 70 14.98 9.45 -4.37
N LYS A 71 14.38 8.86 -5.43
CA LYS A 71 12.93 8.58 -5.46
C LYS A 71 12.58 7.46 -4.49
N ILE A 72 13.43 6.44 -4.40
CA ILE A 72 13.26 5.33 -3.46
C ILE A 72 13.35 5.84 -2.02
N ILE A 73 14.33 6.71 -1.73
CA ILE A 73 14.50 7.31 -0.41
C ILE A 73 13.25 8.12 -0.01
N MET A 74 12.72 8.96 -0.91
CA MET A 74 11.49 9.72 -0.63
C MET A 74 10.28 8.83 -0.32
N ILE A 75 10.13 7.68 -1.01
CA ILE A 75 9.06 6.71 -0.73
C ILE A 75 9.20 6.10 0.66
N ILE A 76 10.43 5.69 1.04
CA ILE A 76 10.71 5.14 2.36
C ILE A 76 10.40 6.16 3.46
N ILE A 77 10.77 7.42 3.27
CA ILE A 77 10.47 8.51 4.20
C ILE A 77 8.94 8.66 4.37
N GLY A 78 8.18 8.71 3.26
CA GLY A 78 6.72 8.79 3.32
C GLY A 78 6.09 7.61 4.08
N MET A 79 6.60 6.40 3.88
CA MET A 79 6.18 5.22 4.64
C MET A 79 6.44 5.36 6.15
N VAL A 80 7.63 5.82 6.54
CA VAL A 80 7.98 6.03 7.95
C VAL A 80 7.09 7.09 8.59
N LEU A 81 6.80 8.19 7.88
CA LEU A 81 5.90 9.25 8.37
C LEU A 81 4.48 8.75 8.61
N ILE A 82 3.94 7.91 7.72
CA ILE A 82 2.61 7.29 7.92
C ILE A 82 2.58 6.45 9.19
N ILE A 83 3.63 5.64 9.43
CA ILE A 83 3.74 4.81 10.63
C ILE A 83 3.84 5.67 11.89
N LEU A 84 4.62 6.76 11.86
CA LEU A 84 4.75 7.67 13.01
C LEU A 84 3.45 8.43 13.31
N GLY A 85 2.69 8.85 12.30
CA GLY A 85 1.43 9.58 12.47
C GLY A 85 0.23 8.71 12.86
N THR A 86 0.37 7.39 12.81
CA THR A 86 -0.68 6.41 13.17
C THR A 86 -0.40 5.66 14.47
N ARG A 87 0.69 6.00 15.16
CA ARG A 87 1.00 5.61 16.54
C ARG A 87 0.60 6.71 17.51
#